data_AF-A0A261S8F0-F1
#
_entry.id   AF-A0A261S8F0-F1
#
_cell.length_a   1.000
_cell.length_b   1.000
_cell.length_c   1.000
_cell.angle_alpha   90.00
_cell.angle_beta   90.00
_cell.angle_gamma   90.00
#
_symmetry.space_group_name_H-M   'P 1'
#
loop_
_entity.id
_entity.type
_entity.pdbx_description
1 polymer ?
#
loop_
_entity_poly.entity_id
_entity_poly.type
_entity_poly.pdbx_seq_one_letter_code
_entity_poly.pdbx_strand_id
1 'polypeptide(L)' 'MRAALAGFGDVFRQEQPATPLPNYIHLSDAQFFTTEGRPISQQPVLWRGRLSEVDGFVLGNLQWTDANGSNV' A
#
# COMPACT_ATOMS: atom_id res chain seq x y z
N MET A 1 -9.57 0.06 22.19
CA MET A 1 -9.78 0.41 20.76
C MET A 1 -8.74 -0.22 19.81
N ARG A 2 -7.47 -0.45 20.19
CA ARG A 2 -6.45 -1.06 19.31
C ARG A 2 -6.70 -2.53 18.92
N ALA A 3 -7.29 -3.34 19.80
CA ALA A 3 -7.52 -4.76 19.54
C ALA A 3 -8.58 -5.03 18.46
N ALA A 4 -9.58 -4.15 18.32
CA ALA A 4 -10.67 -4.34 17.37
C ALA A 4 -10.18 -4.25 15.90
N LEU A 5 -9.24 -3.34 15.62
CA LEU A 5 -8.67 -3.16 14.28
C LEU A 5 -7.78 -4.35 13.87
N ALA A 6 -7.04 -4.93 14.82
CA ALA A 6 -6.20 -6.10 14.58
C ALA A 6 -7.03 -7.36 14.24
N GLY A 7 -8.22 -7.52 14.84
CA GLY A 7 -9.12 -8.65 14.58
C GLY A 7 -9.67 -8.69 13.15
N PHE A 8 -9.79 -7.55 12.46
CA PHE A 8 -10.16 -7.55 11.04
C PHE A 8 -9.06 -8.12 10.14
N GLY A 9 -7.84 -8.31 10.65
CA GLY A 9 -6.76 -8.97 9.94
C GLY A 9 -6.88 -10.50 9.91
N ASP A 10 -7.67 -11.11 10.82
CA ASP A 10 -7.82 -12.56 10.93
C ASP A 10 -8.52 -13.18 9.70
N VAL A 11 -9.32 -12.41 8.98
CA VAL A 11 -9.97 -12.83 7.73
C VAL A 11 -8.97 -13.16 6.60
N PHE A 12 -7.74 -12.65 6.69
CA PHE A 12 -6.66 -12.96 5.75
C PHE A 12 -5.83 -14.18 6.17
N ARG A 13 -6.05 -14.71 7.39
CA ARG A 13 -5.35 -15.91 7.90
C ARG A 13 -6.10 -17.21 7.59
N GLN A 14 -7.37 -17.12 7.17
CA GLN A 14 -8.16 -18.27 6.73
C GLN A 14 -7.73 -18.69 5.31
N GLU A 15 -7.71 -19.99 5.04
CA GLU A 15 -7.59 -20.52 3.68
C GLU A 15 -8.76 -19.99 2.85
N GLN A 16 -8.46 -19.12 1.91
CA GLN A 16 -9.50 -18.54 1.08
C GLN A 16 -9.70 -19.41 -0.17
N PRO A 17 -10.93 -19.49 -0.71
CA PRO A 17 -11.27 -20.38 -1.82
C PRO A 17 -10.42 -20.12 -3.06
N ALA A 18 -10.05 -21.17 -3.81
CA ALA A 18 -9.11 -21.15 -4.94
C ALA A 18 -9.67 -20.51 -6.25
N THR A 19 -10.36 -19.38 -6.15
CA THR A 19 -10.85 -18.59 -7.30
C THR A 19 -10.73 -17.11 -6.96
N PRO A 20 -10.07 -16.33 -7.84
CA PRO A 20 -8.98 -15.48 -7.44
C PRO A 20 -9.41 -14.60 -6.27
N LEU A 21 -8.77 -14.85 -5.14
CA LEU A 21 -8.90 -14.00 -3.98
C LEU A 21 -8.65 -12.57 -4.43
N PRO A 22 -9.38 -11.58 -3.90
CA PRO A 22 -9.07 -10.21 -4.20
C PRO A 22 -7.64 -9.95 -3.73
N ASN A 23 -6.71 -9.96 -4.68
CA ASN A 23 -5.31 -9.66 -4.45
C ASN A 23 -5.23 -8.15 -4.32
N TYR A 24 -4.61 -7.66 -3.26
CA TYR A 24 -4.47 -6.24 -3.01
C TYR A 24 -3.01 -5.84 -2.98
N ILE A 25 -2.72 -4.65 -3.50
CA ILE A 25 -1.49 -3.94 -3.21
C ILE A 25 -1.77 -3.05 -2.00
N HIS A 26 -0.93 -3.16 -0.98
CA HIS A 26 -0.97 -2.29 0.20
C HIS A 26 0.31 -1.47 0.21
N LEU A 27 0.16 -0.14 0.30
CA LEU A 27 1.26 0.78 0.45
C LEU A 27 1.13 1.50 1.78
N SER A 28 2.21 1.48 2.57
CA SER A 28 2.42 2.42 3.67
C SER A 28 3.10 3.68 3.15
N ASP A 29 2.86 4.79 3.83
CA ASP A 29 3.48 6.07 3.55
C ASP A 29 3.28 6.59 2.12
N ALA A 30 2.15 6.27 1.48
CA ALA A 30 1.84 6.71 0.13
C ALA A 30 1.55 8.21 0.09
N GLN A 31 2.02 8.87 -0.97
CA GLN A 31 1.75 10.28 -1.26
C GLN A 31 0.95 10.38 -2.56
N PHE A 32 -0.08 11.21 -2.56
CA PHE A 32 -0.96 11.43 -3.70
C PHE A 32 -0.88 12.87 -4.15
N PHE A 33 -0.89 13.09 -5.46
CA PHE A 33 -0.75 14.40 -6.06
C PHE A 33 -1.87 14.63 -7.07
N THR A 34 -2.30 15.89 -7.21
CA THR A 34 -3.17 16.29 -8.32
C THR A 34 -2.38 16.25 -9.65
N THR A 35 -3.08 16.39 -10.77
CA THR A 35 -2.44 16.49 -12.11
C THR A 35 -1.48 17.68 -12.25
N GLU A 36 -1.59 18.67 -11.37
CA GLU A 36 -0.71 19.85 -11.29
C GLU A 36 0.47 19.63 -10.32
N GLY A 37 0.62 18.42 -9.76
CA GLY A 37 1.69 18.08 -8.83
C GLY A 37 1.49 18.59 -7.40
N ARG A 38 0.29 19.07 -7.03
CA ARG A 38 0.00 19.51 -5.66
C ARG A 38 -0.34 18.31 -4.78
N PRO A 39 0.26 18.15 -3.59
CA PRO A 39 -0.04 17.02 -2.72
C PRO A 39 -1.48 17.09 -2.21
N ILE A 40 -2.21 15.97 -2.29
CA ILE A 40 -3.58 15.81 -1.79
C ILE A 40 -3.60 15.72 -0.26
N SER A 41 -2.53 15.16 0.34
CA SER A 41 -2.32 15.11 1.78
C SER A 41 -0.90 15.55 2.11
N GLN A 42 -0.74 16.30 3.21
CA GLN A 42 0.57 16.69 3.74
C GLN A 42 1.22 15.59 4.58
N GLN A 43 0.43 14.61 5.00
CA GLN A 43 0.92 13.44 5.74
C GLN A 43 0.85 12.20 4.85
N PRO A 44 1.79 11.27 4.99
CA PRO A 44 1.71 9.99 4.30
C PRO A 44 0.43 9.24 4.67
N VAL A 45 -0.18 8.57 3.70
CA VAL A 45 -1.44 7.85 3.91
C VAL A 45 -1.30 6.37 3.56
N LEU A 46 -2.20 5.56 4.13
CA LEU A 46 -2.34 4.17 3.72
C LEU A 46 -3.13 4.10 2.42
N TRP A 47 -2.68 3.26 1.50
CA TRP A 47 -3.40 2.97 0.26
C TRP A 47 -3.60 1.48 0.05
N ARG A 48 -4.76 1.14 -0.53
CA ARG A 48 -5.13 -0.23 -0.92
C ARG A 48 -5.78 -0.20 -2.30
N GLY A 49 -5.21 -0.91 -3.26
CA GLY A 49 -5.78 -1.13 -4.59
C GLY A 49 -6.02 -2.61 -4.88
N ARG A 50 -7.15 -2.95 -5.52
CA ARG A 50 -7.40 -4.30 -6.02
C ARG A 50 -6.53 -4.55 -7.24
N LEU A 51 -5.74 -5.62 -7.25
CA LEU A 51 -4.85 -5.96 -8.36
C LEU A 51 -5.59 -6.12 -9.68
N SER A 52 -6.84 -6.59 -9.66
CA SER A 52 -7.72 -6.70 -10.82
C SER A 52 -8.23 -5.36 -11.38
N GLU A 53 -8.09 -4.27 -10.62
CA GLU A 53 -8.52 -2.91 -11.00
C GLU A 53 -7.33 -1.96 -11.16
N VAL A 54 -6.11 -2.46 -10.98
CA VAL A 54 -4.87 -1.72 -11.24
C VAL A 54 -4.45 -2.02 -12.66
N ASP A 55 -4.80 -1.15 -13.61
CA ASP A 55 -4.43 -1.27 -15.03
C ASP A 55 -2.91 -1.12 -15.28
N GLY A 56 -2.17 -0.66 -14.28
CA GLY A 56 -0.72 -0.57 -14.31
C GLY A 56 -0.18 0.16 -13.09
N PHE A 57 1.05 -0.14 -12.71
CA PHE A 57 1.78 0.61 -11.70
C PHE A 57 3.21 0.86 -12.18
N VAL A 58 3.80 1.96 -11.72
CA VAL A 58 5.21 2.29 -11.96
C VAL A 58 5.84 2.54 -10.60
N LEU A 59 6.88 1.78 -10.26
CA LEU A 59 7.56 1.89 -8.96
C LEU A 59 8.39 3.18 -8.83
N GLY A 60 8.52 3.96 -9.90
CA GLY A 60 9.38 5.14 -9.95
C GLY A 60 10.85 4.75 -9.75
N ASN A 61 11.62 5.66 -9.16
CA ASN A 61 13.01 5.40 -8.82
C ASN A 61 13.06 4.77 -7.44
N LEU A 62 13.42 3.48 -7.38
CA LEU A 62 13.72 2.81 -6.13
C LEU A 62 15.01 3.42 -5.55
N GLN A 63 14.89 4.09 -4.41
CA GLN A 63 16.04 4.51 -3.60
C GLN A 63 16.18 3.53 -2.45
N TRP A 64 17.35 2.91 -2.34
CA TRP A 64 17.66 2.06 -1.21
C TRP A 64 18.50 2.86 -0.22
N THR A 65 17.99 2.99 1.01
CA THR A 65 18.76 3.48 2.14
C THR A 65 19.29 2.30 2.93
N ASP A 66 20.58 2.33 3.24
CA ASP A 66 21.17 1.37 4.18
C ASP A 66 20.69 1.63 5.61
N ALA A 67 21.06 0.76 6.55
CA ALA A 67 20.70 0.90 7.96
C ALA A 67 21.18 2.21 8.61
N ASN A 68 22.10 2.93 7.96
CA ASN A 68 22.65 4.20 8.42
C ASN A 68 21.96 5.41 7.76
N GLY A 69 20.94 5.17 6.92
CA GLY A 69 20.20 6.22 6.23
C GLY A 69 20.95 6.85 5.06
N SER A 70 22.02 6.20 4.57
CA SER A 70 22.74 6.63 3.38
C SER A 70 22.17 5.96 2.13
N ASN A 71 21.95 6.73 1.07
CA ASN A 71 21.57 6.20 -0.24
C ASN A 71 22.76 5.47 -0.84
N VAL A 72 22.56 4.24 -1.32
CA VAL A 72 23.58 3.44 -2.00
C VAL A 72 23.25 3.29 -3.48
#